data_AF-A0A060STS4-F1
#
_entry.id   AF-A0A060STS4-F1
#
_cell.length_a   1.000
_cell.length_b   1.000
_cell.length_c   1.000
_cell.angle_alpha   90.00
_cell.angle_beta   90.00
_cell.angle_gamma   90.00
#
_symmetry.space_group_name_H-M   'P 1'
#
loop_
_entity.id
_entity.type
_entity.pdbx_description
1 polymer ?
#
loop_
_entity_poly.entity_id
_entity_poly.type
_entity_poly.pdbx_seq_one_letter_code
_entity_poly.pdbx_strand_id
1 'polypeptide(L)'
;MARIVAQAFIADVRSLVSINVKKEIKDIVQDPSNDGYEWSRARARSLKKWIKAEDPLNYGKDRMVYADLVRAISTEEEHMAKGLPPSTRSSWSVDAFVDHIHKWAISNVVSPRAPLFKGGSTGIVLRAILRECARILTAYSEQDRNTELKAALVRAFTAEHIHFIPDALPNPRGRGSPSHQPSIHAWTILGDAPLRPSNDNALARTHGERLILQLHRSADSFADNDVRGDWSLEHIKIQDIHLVSNRVALPNDWAFGAAVATANGTTRILYNWAARHFEHSMQHWSSQLALALAIMLARALPAVFSPRPAPAALQTKLAQQPLKNPDRCITAIRSTPWTSPSSSIKGIKEKPLYITQAILWLLAWIHEDSPLRLAIDAGDTSDYKDFFTKHGASSNPFLSHSPFNPHTHLLPSPLHSAHKGQNPVNLARLGIVYGNSKRMFGPCRITQDYNPRTTADLQKWANTVKTSLANLPDGPFNLATHIFGDQKALQLRDEGNFQGVVQRTLRAVTASVSRTTSAASSSKRTIDDLSDSDSDSPSHLPPPNRRRRA
;
A
#
# COMPACT_ATOMS: atom_id res chain seq x y z
N MET A 1 11.03 -8.28 -27.52
CA MET A 1 9.99 -8.41 -28.57
C MET A 1 8.64 -7.90 -28.12
N ALA A 2 8.02 -8.44 -27.05
CA ALA A 2 6.70 -7.99 -26.59
C ALA A 2 6.58 -6.47 -26.34
N ARG A 3 7.60 -5.85 -25.75
CA ARG A 3 7.68 -4.38 -25.54
C ARG A 3 7.57 -3.57 -26.85
N ILE A 4 8.11 -4.09 -27.96
CA ILE A 4 8.03 -3.44 -29.29
C ILE A 4 6.58 -3.40 -29.77
N VAL A 5 5.79 -4.44 -29.49
CA VAL A 5 4.34 -4.46 -29.82
C VAL A 5 3.60 -3.37 -29.05
N ALA A 6 3.85 -3.24 -27.75
CA ALA A 6 3.21 -2.23 -26.92
C ALA A 6 3.57 -0.80 -27.37
N GLN A 7 4.85 -0.56 -27.72
CA GLN A 7 5.31 0.73 -28.25
C GLN A 7 4.71 1.05 -29.62
N ALA A 8 4.61 0.05 -30.52
CA ALA A 8 3.92 0.19 -31.79
C ALA A 8 2.44 0.54 -31.59
N PHE A 9 1.79 -0.07 -30.59
CA PHE A 9 0.40 0.25 -30.24
C PHE A 9 0.23 1.68 -29.76
N ILE A 10 1.11 2.16 -28.87
CA ILE A 10 1.10 3.57 -28.44
C ILE A 10 1.26 4.52 -29.63
N ALA A 11 2.20 4.22 -30.54
CA ALA A 11 2.43 5.04 -31.74
C ALA A 11 1.20 5.07 -32.66
N ASP A 12 0.55 3.92 -32.87
CA ASP A 12 -0.68 3.82 -33.67
C ASP A 12 -1.82 4.62 -33.05
N VAL A 13 -2.01 4.54 -31.73
CA VAL A 13 -3.06 5.31 -31.03
C VAL A 13 -2.77 6.81 -31.09
N ARG A 14 -1.52 7.25 -30.90
CA ARG A 14 -1.14 8.66 -31.09
C ARG A 14 -1.48 9.14 -32.50
N SER A 15 -1.18 8.33 -33.52
CA SER A 15 -1.48 8.64 -34.92
C SER A 15 -2.98 8.76 -35.16
N LEU A 16 -3.77 7.77 -34.70
CA LEU A 16 -5.23 7.75 -34.79
C LEU A 16 -5.85 9.01 -34.17
N VAL A 17 -5.46 9.35 -32.94
CA VAL A 17 -5.99 10.52 -32.24
C VAL A 17 -5.58 11.82 -32.93
N SER A 18 -4.29 11.94 -33.28
CA SER A 18 -3.76 13.13 -33.97
C SER A 18 -4.48 13.39 -35.30
N ILE A 19 -4.65 12.36 -36.13
CA ILE A 19 -5.27 12.50 -37.45
C ILE A 19 -6.75 12.91 -37.32
N ASN A 20 -7.51 12.23 -36.46
CA ASN A 20 -8.95 12.50 -36.34
C ASN A 20 -9.24 13.85 -35.68
N VAL A 21 -8.55 14.20 -34.58
CA VAL A 21 -8.75 15.50 -33.91
C VAL A 21 -8.36 16.65 -34.84
N LYS A 22 -7.22 16.56 -35.54
CA LYS A 22 -6.80 17.60 -36.50
C LYS A 22 -7.80 17.75 -37.64
N LYS A 23 -8.38 16.64 -38.11
CA LYS A 23 -9.43 16.67 -39.15
C LYS A 23 -10.69 17.37 -38.65
N GLU A 24 -11.12 17.11 -37.43
CA GLU A 24 -12.32 17.73 -36.84
C GLU A 24 -12.19 19.23 -36.59
N ILE A 25 -11.02 19.70 -36.17
CA ILE A 25 -10.82 21.12 -35.81
C ILE A 25 -10.29 21.99 -36.95
N LYS A 26 -9.90 21.39 -38.10
CA LYS A 26 -9.14 22.06 -39.15
C LYS A 26 -9.80 23.35 -39.61
N ASP A 27 -11.08 23.27 -39.96
CA ASP A 27 -11.81 24.37 -40.60
C ASP A 27 -12.23 25.43 -39.56
N ILE A 28 -12.47 25.00 -38.32
CA ILE A 28 -12.83 25.89 -37.20
C ILE A 28 -11.64 26.74 -36.76
N VAL A 29 -10.44 26.16 -36.65
CA VAL A 29 -9.25 26.88 -36.17
C VAL A 29 -8.70 27.88 -37.20
N GLN A 30 -9.06 27.74 -38.48
CA GLN A 30 -8.63 28.65 -39.55
C GLN A 30 -9.35 30.00 -39.54
N ASP A 31 -10.56 30.05 -38.98
CA ASP A 31 -11.39 31.25 -38.93
C ASP A 31 -11.73 31.62 -37.47
N PRO A 32 -11.14 32.70 -36.92
CA PRO A 32 -11.44 33.19 -35.57
C PRO A 32 -12.90 33.60 -35.34
N SER A 33 -13.68 33.81 -36.40
CA SER A 33 -15.10 34.15 -36.30
C SER A 33 -16.03 32.94 -36.15
N ASN A 34 -15.51 31.72 -36.32
CA ASN A 34 -16.30 30.50 -36.16
C ASN A 34 -16.70 30.27 -34.70
N ASP A 35 -17.97 29.92 -34.50
CA ASP A 35 -18.48 29.41 -33.24
C ASP A 35 -17.65 28.18 -32.82
N GLY A 36 -17.10 28.22 -31.60
CA GLY A 36 -16.24 27.15 -31.08
C GLY A 36 -14.75 27.28 -31.44
N TYR A 37 -14.29 28.41 -31.98
CA TYR A 37 -12.86 28.70 -32.22
C TYR A 37 -12.01 28.49 -30.94
N GLU A 38 -12.40 29.11 -29.82
CA GLU A 38 -11.64 29.02 -28.56
C GLU A 38 -11.56 27.58 -28.03
N TRP A 39 -12.65 26.82 -28.15
CA TRP A 39 -12.66 25.41 -27.76
C TRP A 39 -11.76 24.58 -28.67
N SER A 40 -11.86 24.75 -29.98
CA SER A 40 -11.01 24.07 -30.97
C SER A 40 -9.52 24.37 -30.76
N ARG A 41 -9.19 25.61 -30.37
CA ARG A 41 -7.84 26.02 -29.99
C ARG A 41 -7.38 25.37 -28.67
N ALA A 42 -8.27 25.21 -27.70
CA ALA A 42 -7.99 24.46 -26.47
C ALA A 42 -7.72 22.97 -26.76
N ARG A 43 -8.54 22.33 -27.61
CA ARG A 43 -8.34 20.95 -28.10
C ARG A 43 -6.98 20.78 -28.77
N ALA A 44 -6.60 21.69 -29.67
CA ALA A 44 -5.30 21.66 -30.35
C ALA A 44 -4.11 21.75 -29.37
N ARG A 45 -4.21 22.61 -28.34
CA ARG A 45 -3.18 22.76 -27.30
C ARG A 45 -3.03 21.50 -26.46
N SER A 46 -4.14 20.93 -25.99
CA SER A 46 -4.11 19.69 -25.21
C SER A 46 -3.64 18.49 -26.04
N LEU A 47 -4.03 18.39 -27.32
CA LEU A 47 -3.49 17.37 -28.23
C LEU A 47 -1.96 17.44 -28.34
N LYS A 48 -1.40 18.65 -28.49
CA LYS A 48 0.05 18.86 -28.59
C LYS A 48 0.79 18.45 -27.31
N LYS A 49 0.19 18.68 -26.13
CA LYS A 49 0.73 18.24 -24.85
C LYS A 49 0.67 16.72 -24.71
N TRP A 50 -0.50 16.14 -24.97
CA TRP A 50 -0.76 14.72 -24.85
C TRP A 50 0.14 13.86 -25.76
N ILE A 51 0.33 14.24 -27.03
CA ILE A 51 1.21 13.50 -27.96
C ILE A 51 2.66 13.45 -27.45
N LYS A 52 3.10 14.48 -26.72
CA LYS A 52 4.46 14.59 -26.18
C LYS A 52 4.64 13.93 -24.81
N ALA A 53 3.55 13.52 -24.15
CA ALA A 53 3.64 12.81 -22.88
C ALA A 53 4.39 11.49 -23.08
N GLU A 54 5.24 11.11 -22.12
CA GLU A 54 6.00 9.84 -22.16
C GLU A 54 5.06 8.64 -22.31
N ASP A 55 4.08 8.54 -21.39
CA ASP A 55 3.04 7.52 -21.36
C ASP A 55 1.66 8.13 -21.67
N PRO A 56 1.27 8.27 -22.95
CA PRO A 56 0.04 8.96 -23.34
C PRO A 56 -1.23 8.17 -22.99
N LEU A 57 -1.11 6.87 -22.71
CA LEU A 57 -2.23 6.01 -22.33
C LEU A 57 -2.30 5.76 -20.80
N ASN A 58 -1.58 6.59 -20.04
CA ASN A 58 -1.61 6.64 -18.58
C ASN A 58 -2.47 7.82 -18.10
N TYR A 59 -2.94 7.74 -16.85
CA TYR A 59 -3.52 8.85 -16.10
C TYR A 59 -2.53 10.02 -15.97
N GLY A 60 -1.26 9.70 -15.69
CA GLY A 60 -0.17 10.66 -15.49
C GLY A 60 -0.25 11.40 -14.15
N LYS A 61 0.82 12.16 -13.84
CA LYS A 61 0.90 12.96 -12.61
C LYS A 61 -0.26 13.95 -12.53
N ASP A 62 -0.92 14.01 -11.37
CA ASP A 62 -2.09 14.84 -11.11
C ASP A 62 -3.21 14.65 -12.16
N ARG A 63 -3.26 13.47 -12.80
CA ARG A 63 -4.21 13.10 -13.86
C ARG A 63 -4.16 13.97 -15.13
N MET A 64 -3.06 14.70 -15.33
CA MET A 64 -2.96 15.69 -16.39
C MET A 64 -2.91 15.09 -17.80
N VAL A 65 -2.31 13.90 -17.95
CA VAL A 65 -2.22 13.23 -19.26
C VAL A 65 -3.60 12.77 -19.72
N TYR A 66 -4.37 12.15 -18.82
CA TYR A 66 -5.77 11.79 -19.07
C TYR A 66 -6.62 13.03 -19.36
N ALA A 67 -6.45 14.11 -18.58
CA ALA A 67 -7.22 15.32 -18.78
C ALA A 67 -6.94 15.99 -20.14
N ASP A 68 -5.67 16.01 -20.58
CA ASP A 68 -5.30 16.51 -21.90
C ASP A 68 -5.85 15.63 -23.03
N LEU A 69 -5.92 14.30 -22.85
CA LEU A 69 -6.58 13.42 -23.82
C LEU A 69 -8.08 13.71 -23.93
N VAL A 70 -8.80 13.69 -22.79
CA VAL A 70 -10.26 13.93 -22.77
C VAL A 70 -10.58 15.28 -23.39
N ARG A 71 -9.82 16.33 -23.03
CA ARG A 71 -10.01 17.66 -23.62
C ARG A 71 -9.75 17.63 -25.13
N ALA A 72 -8.72 16.94 -25.62
CA ALA A 72 -8.42 16.89 -27.06
C ALA A 72 -9.55 16.23 -27.87
N ILE A 73 -10.16 15.16 -27.37
CA ILE A 73 -11.17 14.39 -28.11
C ILE A 73 -12.60 14.90 -27.93
N SER A 74 -12.90 15.65 -26.87
CA SER A 74 -14.25 16.12 -26.58
C SER A 74 -14.72 17.13 -27.63
N THR A 75 -15.84 16.84 -28.29
CA THR A 75 -16.42 17.72 -29.33
C THR A 75 -16.89 19.04 -28.75
N GLU A 76 -17.44 19.01 -27.54
CA GLU A 76 -17.99 20.15 -26.81
C GLU A 76 -17.33 20.26 -25.43
N GLU A 77 -17.27 21.47 -24.88
CA GLU A 77 -16.66 21.72 -23.56
C GLU A 77 -17.39 20.97 -22.44
N GLU A 78 -18.73 20.89 -22.49
CA GLU A 78 -19.54 20.20 -21.48
C GLU A 78 -19.28 18.68 -21.46
N HIS A 79 -18.92 18.09 -22.60
CA HIS A 79 -18.61 16.66 -22.69
C HIS A 79 -17.31 16.28 -21.99
N MET A 80 -16.42 17.24 -21.74
CA MET A 80 -15.18 17.02 -21.02
C MET A 80 -15.42 16.45 -19.61
N ALA A 81 -16.46 16.89 -18.91
CA ALA A 81 -16.76 16.42 -17.55
C ALA A 81 -17.16 14.94 -17.50
N LYS A 82 -17.61 14.35 -18.62
CA LYS A 82 -18.00 12.95 -18.72
C LYS A 82 -16.80 12.00 -18.83
N GLY A 83 -15.58 12.51 -19.04
CA GLY A 83 -14.37 11.70 -19.22
C GLY A 83 -14.28 11.07 -20.62
N LEU A 84 -13.55 9.97 -20.73
CA LEU A 84 -13.46 9.21 -21.98
C LEU A 84 -14.83 8.61 -22.37
N PRO A 85 -15.32 8.83 -23.60
CA PRO A 85 -16.58 8.25 -24.05
C PRO A 85 -16.52 6.71 -24.04
N PRO A 86 -17.45 6.01 -23.37
CA PRO A 86 -17.37 4.55 -23.23
C PRO A 86 -17.72 3.82 -24.54
N SER A 87 -17.01 2.73 -24.81
CA SER A 87 -17.37 1.75 -25.83
C SER A 87 -18.52 0.85 -25.37
N THR A 88 -19.05 0.01 -26.27
CA THR A 88 -20.04 -1.02 -25.93
C THR A 88 -19.54 -2.03 -24.89
N ARG A 89 -18.22 -2.21 -24.77
CA ARG A 89 -17.61 -3.21 -23.88
C ARG A 89 -17.24 -2.60 -22.52
N SER A 90 -17.16 -1.28 -22.41
CA SER A 90 -16.85 -0.47 -21.22
C SER A 90 -15.51 -0.76 -20.51
N SER A 91 -15.16 -2.02 -20.23
CA SER A 91 -13.93 -2.42 -19.54
C SER A 91 -13.42 -3.80 -19.98
N TRP A 92 -12.10 -3.99 -19.99
CA TRP A 92 -11.39 -5.25 -20.27
C TRP A 92 -10.25 -5.47 -19.27
N SER A 93 -9.88 -6.72 -18.98
CA SER A 93 -8.57 -7.00 -18.40
C SER A 93 -7.47 -6.87 -19.46
N VAL A 94 -6.22 -6.68 -19.04
CA VAL A 94 -5.07 -6.68 -19.97
C VAL A 94 -4.96 -8.02 -20.68
N ASP A 95 -5.18 -9.13 -19.95
CA ASP A 95 -5.21 -10.47 -20.51
C ASP A 95 -6.27 -10.62 -21.61
N ALA A 96 -7.50 -10.14 -21.38
CA ALA A 96 -8.57 -10.20 -22.37
C ALA A 96 -8.24 -9.39 -23.63
N PHE A 97 -7.62 -8.21 -23.43
CA PHE A 97 -7.13 -7.39 -24.53
C PHE A 97 -6.02 -8.09 -25.32
N VAL A 98 -5.01 -8.64 -24.63
CA VAL A 98 -3.90 -9.38 -25.25
C VAL A 98 -4.41 -10.61 -26.00
N ASP A 99 -5.34 -11.37 -25.40
CA ASP A 99 -5.98 -12.50 -26.04
C ASP A 99 -6.71 -12.10 -27.31
N HIS A 100 -7.41 -10.95 -27.30
CA HIS A 100 -8.14 -10.46 -28.47
C HIS A 100 -7.21 -10.10 -29.62
N ILE A 101 -6.14 -9.34 -29.36
CA ILE A 101 -5.17 -8.97 -30.42
C ILE A 101 -4.35 -10.18 -30.88
N HIS A 102 -4.05 -11.12 -29.98
CA HIS A 102 -3.36 -12.37 -30.31
C HIS A 102 -4.22 -13.26 -31.21
N LYS A 103 -5.51 -13.47 -30.85
CA LYS A 103 -6.48 -14.21 -31.68
C LYS A 103 -6.58 -13.64 -33.08
N TRP A 104 -6.58 -12.31 -33.21
CA TRP A 104 -6.55 -11.68 -34.53
C TRP A 104 -5.24 -11.97 -35.28
N ALA A 105 -4.10 -11.90 -34.60
CA ALA A 105 -2.80 -12.05 -35.24
C ALA A 105 -2.55 -13.46 -35.80
N ILE A 106 -3.10 -14.49 -35.16
CA ILE A 106 -3.04 -15.89 -35.64
C ILE A 106 -4.15 -16.24 -36.65
N SER A 107 -5.14 -15.35 -36.84
CA SER A 107 -6.24 -15.60 -37.76
C SER A 107 -5.89 -15.26 -39.21
N ASN A 108 -6.62 -15.87 -40.16
CA ASN A 108 -6.54 -15.53 -41.59
C ASN A 108 -7.24 -14.20 -41.94
N VAL A 109 -7.76 -13.47 -40.96
CA VAL A 109 -8.46 -12.20 -41.20
C VAL A 109 -7.45 -11.15 -41.68
N VAL A 110 -7.70 -10.57 -42.85
CA VAL A 110 -6.77 -9.61 -43.49
C VAL A 110 -6.82 -8.25 -42.80
N SER A 111 -8.02 -7.76 -42.43
CA SER A 111 -8.18 -6.44 -41.82
C SER A 111 -8.16 -6.53 -40.28
N PRO A 112 -7.39 -5.68 -39.58
CA PRO A 112 -7.50 -5.53 -38.13
C PRO A 112 -8.89 -5.03 -37.73
N ARG A 113 -9.32 -5.48 -36.56
CA ARG A 113 -10.52 -5.01 -35.86
C ARG A 113 -10.11 -4.22 -34.62
N ALA A 114 -10.96 -3.29 -34.20
CA ALA A 114 -10.80 -2.58 -32.94
C ALA A 114 -10.42 -3.57 -31.81
N PRO A 115 -9.41 -3.22 -31.00
CA PRO A 115 -8.74 -1.90 -30.89
C PRO A 115 -7.57 -1.67 -31.88
N LEU A 116 -7.27 -2.61 -32.78
CA LEU A 116 -6.19 -2.44 -33.76
C LEU A 116 -6.63 -1.52 -34.91
N PHE A 117 -5.76 -0.57 -35.26
CA PHE A 117 -5.98 0.41 -36.31
C PHE A 117 -5.46 -0.11 -37.66
N LYS A 118 -6.29 -0.05 -38.71
CA LYS A 118 -5.89 -0.51 -40.07
C LYS A 118 -4.71 0.26 -40.66
N GLY A 119 -4.58 1.55 -40.35
CA GLY A 119 -3.42 2.36 -40.76
C GLY A 119 -2.21 2.22 -39.83
N GLY A 120 -2.28 1.32 -38.85
CA GLY A 120 -1.26 1.14 -37.82
C GLY A 120 -0.27 0.01 -38.11
N SER A 121 0.86 0.06 -37.41
CA SER A 121 1.96 -0.90 -37.49
C SER A 121 1.82 -2.08 -36.52
N THR A 122 1.05 -1.94 -35.44
CA THR A 122 0.96 -2.93 -34.35
C THR A 122 0.62 -4.32 -34.84
N GLY A 123 -0.39 -4.44 -35.71
CA GLY A 123 -0.83 -5.73 -36.21
C GLY A 123 0.24 -6.43 -37.05
N ILE A 124 1.00 -5.66 -37.83
CA ILE A 124 2.11 -6.15 -38.66
C ILE A 124 3.25 -6.62 -37.75
N VAL A 125 3.63 -5.80 -36.77
CA VAL A 125 4.70 -6.08 -35.80
C VAL A 125 4.36 -7.33 -34.98
N LEU A 126 3.12 -7.47 -34.51
CA LEU A 126 2.68 -8.63 -33.74
C LEU A 126 2.76 -9.93 -34.56
N ARG A 127 2.34 -9.92 -35.83
CA ARG A 127 2.47 -11.07 -36.74
C ARG A 127 3.91 -11.43 -37.03
N ALA A 128 4.78 -10.44 -37.22
CA ALA A 128 6.21 -10.66 -37.43
C ALA A 128 6.86 -11.31 -36.19
N ILE A 129 6.53 -10.81 -35.00
CA ILE A 129 7.02 -11.38 -33.74
C ILE A 129 6.51 -12.81 -33.53
N LEU A 130 5.25 -13.09 -33.83
CA LEU A 130 4.72 -14.46 -33.75
C LEU A 130 5.51 -15.45 -34.62
N ARG A 131 5.81 -15.06 -35.87
CA ARG A 131 6.62 -15.87 -36.78
C ARG A 131 8.04 -16.07 -36.26
N GLU A 132 8.66 -15.01 -35.75
CA GLU A 132 10.03 -15.08 -35.23
C GLU A 132 10.11 -15.90 -33.92
N CYS A 133 9.13 -15.77 -33.03
CA CYS A 133 9.01 -16.61 -31.84
C CYS A 133 8.85 -18.10 -32.21
N ALA A 134 8.04 -18.41 -33.22
CA ALA A 134 7.90 -19.79 -33.71
C ALA A 134 9.22 -20.35 -34.26
N ARG A 135 10.05 -19.50 -34.89
CA ARG A 135 11.38 -19.87 -35.41
C ARG A 135 12.43 -20.07 -34.32
N ILE A 136 12.43 -19.23 -33.28
CA ILE A 136 13.41 -19.29 -32.18
C ILE A 136 13.07 -20.40 -31.19
N LEU A 137 11.77 -20.62 -30.91
CA LEU A 137 11.29 -21.57 -29.92
C LEU A 137 10.77 -22.86 -30.55
N THR A 138 11.48 -23.40 -31.54
CA THR A 138 11.09 -24.60 -32.29
C THR A 138 10.91 -25.83 -31.38
N ALA A 139 11.67 -25.91 -30.29
CA ALA A 139 11.61 -26.98 -29.30
C ALA A 139 10.36 -26.95 -28.39
N TYR A 140 9.64 -25.83 -28.34
CA TYR A 140 8.43 -25.68 -27.53
C TYR A 140 7.18 -26.08 -28.34
N SER A 141 6.15 -26.57 -27.67
CA SER A 141 4.85 -26.76 -28.32
C SER A 141 4.26 -25.41 -28.76
N GLU A 142 3.37 -25.40 -29.75
CA GLU A 142 2.70 -24.17 -30.19
C GLU A 142 1.89 -23.53 -29.04
N GLN A 143 1.25 -24.37 -28.22
CA GLN A 143 0.48 -23.93 -27.07
C GLN A 143 1.35 -23.24 -26.01
N ASP A 144 2.51 -23.80 -25.70
CA ASP A 144 3.44 -23.22 -24.71
C ASP A 144 4.00 -21.89 -25.21
N ARG A 145 4.43 -21.83 -26.48
CA ARG A 145 4.89 -20.58 -27.11
C ARG A 145 3.85 -19.47 -27.03
N ASN A 146 2.60 -19.80 -27.37
CA ASN A 146 1.51 -18.83 -27.35
C ASN A 146 1.21 -18.35 -25.92
N THR A 147 1.27 -19.25 -24.95
CA THR A 147 1.06 -18.92 -23.52
C THR A 147 2.14 -17.98 -23.01
N GLU A 148 3.41 -18.29 -23.26
CA GLU A 148 4.54 -17.44 -22.88
C GLU A 148 4.53 -16.08 -23.56
N LEU A 149 4.19 -16.04 -24.86
CA LEU A 149 4.10 -14.77 -25.59
C LEU A 149 2.97 -13.89 -25.05
N LYS A 150 1.79 -14.46 -24.76
CA LYS A 150 0.70 -13.71 -24.13
C LYS A 150 1.11 -13.15 -22.77
N ALA A 151 1.73 -13.95 -21.92
CA ALA A 151 2.25 -13.49 -20.63
C ALA A 151 3.29 -12.38 -20.81
N ALA A 152 4.19 -12.49 -21.80
CA ALA A 152 5.14 -11.44 -22.14
C ALA A 152 4.48 -10.15 -22.66
N LEU A 153 3.41 -10.27 -23.47
CA LEU A 153 2.62 -9.13 -23.94
C LEU A 153 1.90 -8.44 -22.77
N VAL A 154 1.24 -9.20 -21.88
CA VAL A 154 0.58 -8.63 -20.69
C VAL A 154 1.57 -7.84 -19.84
N ARG A 155 2.77 -8.39 -19.61
CA ARG A 155 3.86 -7.69 -18.91
C ARG A 155 4.29 -6.43 -19.66
N ALA A 156 4.43 -6.48 -20.99
CA ALA A 156 4.82 -5.33 -21.80
C ALA A 156 3.77 -4.21 -21.80
N PHE A 157 2.49 -4.52 -21.99
CA PHE A 157 1.40 -3.54 -21.96
C PHE A 157 1.22 -2.92 -20.57
N THR A 158 1.49 -3.68 -19.50
CA THR A 158 1.50 -3.17 -18.13
C THR A 158 2.69 -2.25 -17.88
N ALA A 159 3.89 -2.63 -18.33
CA ALA A 159 5.12 -1.85 -18.16
C ALA A 159 5.14 -0.53 -18.94
N GLU A 160 4.36 -0.43 -20.02
CA GLU A 160 4.17 0.80 -20.80
C GLU A 160 2.94 1.61 -20.33
N HIS A 161 2.41 1.30 -19.12
CA HIS A 161 1.32 2.01 -18.45
C HIS A 161 0.08 2.27 -19.34
N ILE A 162 -0.39 1.23 -20.06
CA ILE A 162 -1.57 1.34 -20.92
C ILE A 162 -2.83 1.02 -20.11
N HIS A 163 -3.61 2.06 -19.82
CA HIS A 163 -4.83 2.00 -19.00
C HIS A 163 -6.13 2.13 -19.81
N PHE A 164 -6.08 2.66 -21.03
CA PHE A 164 -7.26 2.83 -21.87
C PHE A 164 -6.90 2.66 -23.35
N ILE A 165 -7.83 2.10 -24.12
CA ILE A 165 -7.66 1.79 -25.53
C ILE A 165 -8.83 2.30 -26.35
N PRO A 166 -8.61 2.81 -27.58
CA PRO A 166 -9.70 3.17 -28.47
C PRO A 166 -10.39 1.89 -28.98
N ASP A 167 -11.71 1.92 -29.07
CA ASP A 167 -12.53 0.78 -29.49
C ASP A 167 -13.55 1.23 -30.55
N ALA A 168 -14.36 0.28 -31.02
CA ALA A 168 -15.45 0.53 -31.93
C ALA A 168 -16.55 1.38 -31.28
N LEU A 169 -17.16 2.26 -32.08
CA LEU A 169 -18.37 2.98 -31.69
C LEU A 169 -19.47 1.99 -31.26
N PRO A 170 -20.24 2.30 -30.21
CA PRO A 170 -21.44 1.54 -29.87
C PRO A 170 -22.40 1.45 -31.06
N ASN A 171 -23.09 0.32 -31.20
CA ASN A 171 -24.20 0.18 -32.15
C ASN A 171 -25.53 0.23 -31.37
N PRO A 172 -26.02 1.43 -30.98
CA PRO A 172 -27.13 1.56 -30.03
C PRO A 172 -28.49 1.11 -30.58
N ARG A 173 -28.64 0.89 -31.89
CA ARG A 173 -29.91 0.54 -32.52
C ARG A 173 -29.92 -0.81 -33.25
N GLY A 174 -28.79 -1.54 -33.27
CA GLY A 174 -28.66 -2.82 -33.96
C GLY A 174 -28.90 -2.79 -35.48
N ARG A 175 -29.16 -1.62 -36.08
CA ARG A 175 -29.33 -1.44 -37.53
C ARG A 175 -27.99 -1.06 -38.14
N GLY A 176 -27.48 -1.93 -39.01
CA GLY A 176 -26.20 -1.78 -39.70
C GLY A 176 -25.07 -2.59 -39.05
N SER A 177 -24.05 -2.89 -39.85
CA SER A 177 -22.86 -3.61 -39.39
C SER A 177 -22.13 -2.76 -38.33
N PRO A 178 -21.74 -3.35 -37.18
CA PRO A 178 -20.94 -2.65 -36.17
C PRO A 178 -19.67 -2.05 -36.79
N SER A 179 -19.28 -0.84 -36.38
CA SER A 179 -17.97 -0.32 -36.77
C SER A 179 -16.90 -1.31 -36.34
N HIS A 180 -16.05 -1.73 -37.28
CA HIS A 180 -14.94 -2.62 -36.98
C HIS A 180 -13.63 -1.87 -36.72
N GLN A 181 -13.62 -0.55 -36.89
CA GLN A 181 -12.44 0.28 -36.70
C GLN A 181 -12.50 1.05 -35.38
N PRO A 182 -11.35 1.27 -34.73
CA PRO A 182 -11.29 2.08 -33.52
C PRO A 182 -11.67 3.53 -33.82
N SER A 183 -12.37 4.16 -32.88
CA SER A 183 -12.80 5.56 -32.93
C SER A 183 -12.21 6.34 -31.75
N ILE A 184 -11.93 7.63 -31.94
CA ILE A 184 -11.54 8.53 -30.84
C ILE A 184 -12.72 8.85 -29.90
N HIS A 185 -13.94 8.47 -30.29
CA HIS A 185 -15.18 8.70 -29.55
C HIS A 185 -15.72 7.43 -28.88
N ALA A 186 -14.90 6.38 -28.76
CA ALA A 186 -15.25 5.17 -28.03
C ALA A 186 -13.98 4.56 -27.42
N TRP A 187 -13.97 4.42 -26.10
CA TRP A 187 -12.82 3.95 -25.33
C TRP A 187 -13.23 2.79 -24.42
N THR A 188 -12.33 1.83 -24.31
CA THR A 188 -12.42 0.72 -23.37
C THR A 188 -11.33 0.90 -22.33
N ILE A 189 -11.70 0.81 -21.06
CA ILE A 189 -10.75 0.90 -19.94
C ILE A 189 -10.13 -0.48 -19.71
N LEU A 190 -8.83 -0.52 -19.49
CA LEU A 190 -8.12 -1.74 -19.12
C LEU A 190 -8.04 -1.80 -17.59
N GLY A 191 -8.97 -2.51 -16.94
CA GLY A 191 -9.13 -2.54 -15.49
C GLY A 191 -10.61 -2.60 -15.09
N ASP A 192 -10.88 -2.59 -13.78
CA ASP A 192 -12.25 -2.57 -13.29
C ASP A 192 -12.92 -1.22 -13.55
N ALA A 193 -14.21 -1.25 -13.93
CA ALA A 193 -15.00 -0.03 -14.09
C ALA A 193 -15.18 0.65 -12.71
N PRO A 194 -15.04 1.98 -12.61
CA PRO A 194 -15.09 2.64 -11.32
C PRO A 194 -16.48 2.65 -10.72
N LEU A 195 -16.52 2.69 -9.38
CA LEU A 195 -17.71 3.10 -8.64
C LEU A 195 -17.93 4.60 -8.88
N ARG A 196 -19.18 4.99 -9.22
CA ARG A 196 -19.55 6.37 -9.61
C ARG A 196 -18.89 7.43 -8.71
N PRO A 197 -18.28 8.49 -9.28
CA PRO A 197 -17.67 9.56 -8.49
C PRO A 197 -18.70 10.32 -7.64
N SER A 198 -18.26 10.81 -6.47
CA SER A 198 -19.08 11.66 -5.58
C SER A 198 -19.24 13.09 -6.12
N ASN A 199 -20.45 13.64 -5.99
CA ASN A 199 -20.85 14.95 -6.54
C ASN A 199 -20.73 16.09 -5.50
N ASP A 200 -19.52 16.48 -5.10
CA ASP A 200 -19.34 17.64 -4.19
C ASP A 200 -18.77 18.88 -4.89
N ASN A 201 -19.58 19.68 -5.58
CA ASN A 201 -19.11 20.80 -6.42
C ASN A 201 -18.74 22.10 -5.66
N ALA A 202 -18.56 22.05 -4.34
CA ALA A 202 -18.55 23.23 -3.48
C ALA A 202 -17.35 24.20 -3.63
N LEU A 203 -16.30 23.85 -4.39
CA LEU A 203 -15.03 24.61 -4.42
C LEU A 203 -14.76 25.41 -5.72
N ALA A 204 -15.63 25.31 -6.72
CA ALA A 204 -15.34 25.85 -8.05
C ALA A 204 -16.02 27.21 -8.30
N ARG A 205 -15.24 28.24 -8.68
CA ARG A 205 -15.72 29.62 -8.83
C ARG A 205 -16.28 29.88 -10.23
N THR A 206 -15.72 29.28 -11.27
CA THR A 206 -16.19 29.43 -12.67
C THR A 206 -16.74 28.13 -13.26
N HIS A 207 -17.48 28.21 -14.38
CA HIS A 207 -18.02 27.04 -15.08
C HIS A 207 -16.91 26.13 -15.63
N GLY A 208 -15.88 26.70 -16.27
CA GLY A 208 -14.72 25.93 -16.76
C GLY A 208 -13.94 25.25 -15.63
N GLU A 209 -13.78 25.91 -14.47
CA GLU A 209 -13.17 25.28 -13.28
C GLU A 209 -14.00 24.10 -12.77
N ARG A 210 -15.34 24.19 -12.80
CA ARG A 210 -16.22 23.08 -12.42
C ARG A 210 -15.99 21.87 -13.31
N LEU A 211 -15.95 22.07 -14.63
CA LEU A 211 -15.76 20.98 -15.59
C LEU A 211 -14.38 20.33 -15.44
N ILE A 212 -13.33 21.13 -15.21
CA ILE A 212 -11.98 20.62 -14.94
C ILE A 212 -11.96 19.81 -13.63
N LEU A 213 -12.54 20.34 -12.54
CA LEU A 213 -12.61 19.62 -11.27
C LEU A 213 -13.39 18.31 -11.38
N GLN A 214 -14.50 18.29 -12.13
CA GLN A 214 -15.27 17.08 -12.40
C GLN A 214 -14.45 16.06 -13.21
N LEU A 215 -13.72 16.51 -14.23
CA LEU A 215 -12.83 15.66 -15.00
C LEU A 215 -11.73 15.03 -14.12
N HIS A 216 -11.07 15.83 -13.28
CA HIS A 216 -10.05 15.31 -12.37
C HIS A 216 -10.62 14.26 -11.40
N ARG A 217 -11.82 14.50 -10.85
CA ARG A 217 -12.48 13.52 -9.97
C ARG A 217 -12.87 12.24 -10.66
N SER A 218 -13.38 12.34 -11.89
CA SER A 218 -13.63 11.17 -12.72
C SER A 218 -12.34 10.40 -12.93
N ALA A 219 -11.26 11.08 -13.30
CA ALA A 219 -9.94 10.48 -13.49
C ALA A 219 -9.38 9.82 -12.22
N ASP A 220 -9.52 10.46 -11.07
CA ASP A 220 -9.14 9.91 -9.77
C ASP A 220 -9.96 8.67 -9.43
N SER A 221 -11.29 8.71 -9.64
CA SER A 221 -12.16 7.55 -9.47
C SER A 221 -11.76 6.38 -10.39
N PHE A 222 -11.41 6.64 -11.65
CA PHE A 222 -10.89 5.60 -12.55
C PHE A 222 -9.56 5.03 -12.05
N ALA A 223 -8.60 5.90 -11.73
CA ALA A 223 -7.28 5.49 -11.28
C ALA A 223 -7.31 4.79 -9.91
N ASP A 224 -8.24 5.14 -9.03
CA ASP A 224 -8.38 4.55 -7.71
C ASP A 224 -8.96 3.13 -7.75
N ASN A 225 -9.81 2.85 -8.74
CA ASN A 225 -10.38 1.52 -8.97
C ASN A 225 -9.47 0.65 -9.86
N ASP A 226 -8.53 1.23 -10.61
CA ASP A 226 -7.58 0.46 -11.39
C ASP A 226 -6.49 -0.15 -10.49
N VAL A 227 -6.45 -1.47 -10.40
CA VAL A 227 -5.41 -2.20 -9.65
C VAL A 227 -3.97 -1.84 -10.10
N ARG A 228 -3.77 -1.35 -11.32
CA ARG A 228 -2.48 -0.90 -11.85
C ARG A 228 -2.28 0.61 -11.74
N GLY A 229 -3.29 1.36 -11.33
CA GLY A 229 -3.25 2.81 -11.24
C GLY A 229 -2.21 3.31 -10.22
N ASP A 230 -1.66 4.49 -10.52
CA ASP A 230 -0.72 5.19 -9.65
C ASP A 230 -1.27 5.40 -8.24
N TRP A 231 -0.44 5.14 -7.24
CA TRP A 231 -0.76 5.33 -5.82
C TRP A 231 0.49 5.69 -5.00
N SER A 232 0.32 6.15 -3.77
CA SER A 232 1.40 6.61 -2.88
C SER A 232 1.19 6.14 -1.45
N LEU A 233 2.28 5.75 -0.79
CA LEU A 233 2.34 5.33 0.61
C LEU A 233 2.11 6.48 1.60
N GLU A 234 2.55 7.70 1.25
CA GLU A 234 2.57 8.86 2.14
C GLU A 234 1.19 9.22 2.72
N HIS A 235 0.13 9.03 1.95
CA HIS A 235 -1.22 9.53 2.27
C HIS A 235 -2.19 8.45 2.78
N ILE A 236 -1.81 7.17 2.75
CA ILE A 236 -2.69 6.06 3.14
C ILE A 236 -2.91 6.03 4.65
N LYS A 237 -4.13 6.35 5.09
CA LYS A 237 -4.55 6.19 6.49
C LYS A 237 -4.72 4.72 6.83
N ILE A 238 -4.72 4.38 8.12
CA ILE A 238 -4.90 2.99 8.56
C ILE A 238 -6.25 2.42 8.08
N GLN A 239 -7.33 3.21 8.15
CA GLN A 239 -8.64 2.80 7.65
C GLN A 239 -8.66 2.48 6.14
N ASP A 240 -7.79 3.10 5.35
CA ASP A 240 -7.81 3.05 3.88
C ASP A 240 -6.85 2.00 3.32
N ILE A 241 -6.14 1.25 4.17
CA ILE A 241 -5.19 0.21 3.74
C ILE A 241 -5.87 -0.85 2.84
N HIS A 242 -7.15 -1.16 3.09
CA HIS A 242 -7.91 -2.11 2.28
C HIS A 242 -8.09 -1.65 0.82
N LEU A 243 -8.03 -0.35 0.54
CA LEU A 243 -8.15 0.19 -0.82
C LEU A 243 -6.90 -0.10 -1.67
N VAL A 244 -5.74 -0.26 -1.03
CA VAL A 244 -4.48 -0.55 -1.72
C VAL A 244 -4.15 -2.04 -1.74
N SER A 245 -4.96 -2.89 -1.11
CA SER A 245 -4.66 -4.32 -1.01
C SER A 245 -4.70 -5.03 -2.36
N ASN A 246 -5.47 -4.52 -3.32
CA ASN A 246 -5.62 -5.13 -4.64
C ASN A 246 -4.66 -4.53 -5.68
N ARG A 247 -3.82 -3.57 -5.29
CA ARG A 247 -2.87 -2.95 -6.24
C ARG A 247 -1.84 -3.95 -6.72
N VAL A 248 -1.43 -3.85 -7.98
CA VAL A 248 -0.39 -4.71 -8.57
C VAL A 248 0.84 -3.90 -9.02
N ALA A 249 0.70 -2.60 -9.17
CA ALA A 249 1.81 -1.68 -9.43
C ALA A 249 2.47 -1.24 -8.11
N LEU A 250 3.78 -1.00 -8.12
CA LEU A 250 4.47 -0.39 -6.98
C LEU A 250 3.96 1.05 -6.72
N PRO A 251 4.03 1.53 -5.48
CA PRO A 251 3.68 2.92 -5.18
C PRO A 251 4.74 3.88 -5.74
N ASN A 252 4.32 5.08 -6.16
CA ASN A 252 5.18 6.10 -6.76
C ASN A 252 6.32 6.57 -5.85
N ASP A 253 6.11 6.49 -4.54
CA ASP A 253 7.05 6.85 -3.50
C ASP A 253 7.79 5.61 -2.92
N TRP A 254 7.88 4.52 -3.70
CA TRP A 254 8.70 3.35 -3.39
C TRP A 254 10.19 3.70 -3.32
N ALA A 255 10.68 3.96 -2.12
CA ALA A 255 12.02 4.49 -1.89
C ALA A 255 13.11 3.41 -1.74
N PHE A 256 13.10 2.39 -2.62
CA PHE A 256 14.02 1.24 -2.50
C PHE A 256 15.50 1.65 -2.56
N GLY A 257 15.88 2.50 -3.51
CA GLY A 257 17.27 2.95 -3.65
C GLY A 257 17.82 3.59 -2.38
N ALA A 258 17.03 4.47 -1.75
CA ALA A 258 17.38 5.10 -0.48
C ALA A 258 17.35 4.10 0.69
N ALA A 259 16.41 3.14 0.69
CA ALA A 259 16.33 2.10 1.71
C ALA A 259 17.59 1.22 1.74
N VAL A 260 18.09 0.82 0.57
CA VAL A 260 19.25 -0.07 0.41
C VAL A 260 20.59 0.67 0.53
N ALA A 261 20.66 1.96 0.22
CA ALA A 261 21.90 2.74 0.34
C ALA A 261 22.51 2.69 1.77
N THR A 262 21.68 2.47 2.78
CA THR A 262 22.08 2.35 4.20
C THR A 262 22.33 0.90 4.65
N ALA A 263 22.25 -0.08 3.75
CA ALA A 263 22.42 -1.49 4.04
C ALA A 263 23.76 -2.00 3.50
N ASN A 264 24.45 -2.80 4.31
CA ASN A 264 25.72 -3.45 3.98
C ASN A 264 25.61 -4.97 4.12
N GLY A 265 26.60 -5.69 3.58
CA GLY A 265 26.74 -7.13 3.72
C GLY A 265 25.47 -7.91 3.41
N THR A 266 25.13 -8.84 4.29
CA THR A 266 23.96 -9.72 4.15
C THR A 266 22.63 -8.99 4.30
N THR A 267 22.58 -7.84 4.98
CA THR A 267 21.38 -6.99 5.02
C THR A 267 20.98 -6.54 3.62
N ARG A 268 21.95 -6.12 2.80
CA ARG A 268 21.70 -5.67 1.43
C ARG A 268 21.18 -6.81 0.55
N ILE A 269 21.75 -8.00 0.68
CA ILE A 269 21.30 -9.20 -0.04
C ILE A 269 19.83 -9.51 0.31
N LEU A 270 19.51 -9.48 1.59
CA LEU A 270 18.17 -9.77 2.09
C LEU A 270 17.14 -8.72 1.65
N TYR A 271 17.52 -7.44 1.65
CA TYR A 271 16.66 -6.35 1.15
C TYR A 271 16.44 -6.45 -0.36
N ASN A 272 17.46 -6.81 -1.14
CA ASN A 272 17.31 -7.06 -2.58
C ASN A 272 16.35 -8.22 -2.86
N TRP A 273 16.47 -9.32 -2.09
CA TRP A 273 15.56 -10.46 -2.18
C TRP A 273 14.12 -10.03 -1.87
N ALA A 274 13.91 -9.33 -0.75
CA ALA A 274 12.58 -8.91 -0.32
C ALA A 274 11.93 -7.95 -1.31
N ALA A 275 12.71 -7.03 -1.91
CA ALA A 275 12.21 -6.10 -2.91
C ALA A 275 11.75 -6.81 -4.17
N ARG A 276 12.55 -7.74 -4.70
CA ARG A 276 12.15 -8.57 -5.86
C ARG A 276 10.89 -9.38 -5.58
N HIS A 277 10.79 -9.97 -4.39
CA HIS A 277 9.59 -10.69 -3.99
C HIS A 277 8.38 -9.76 -3.93
N PHE A 278 8.50 -8.59 -3.31
CA PHE A 278 7.41 -7.62 -3.23
C PHE A 278 6.98 -7.12 -4.62
N GLU A 279 7.93 -6.81 -5.49
CA GLU A 279 7.71 -6.35 -6.88
C GLU A 279 6.95 -7.39 -7.73
N HIS A 280 7.29 -8.67 -7.59
CA HIS A 280 6.69 -9.73 -8.40
C HIS A 280 5.50 -10.41 -7.75
N SER A 281 5.28 -10.21 -6.45
CA SER A 281 4.26 -10.94 -5.67
C SER A 281 3.58 -10.03 -4.65
N MET A 282 3.27 -8.79 -5.03
CA MET A 282 2.63 -7.82 -4.12
C MET A 282 1.28 -8.32 -3.60
N GLN A 283 0.52 -9.06 -4.41
CA GLN A 283 -0.77 -9.67 -4.04
C GLN A 283 -0.65 -10.90 -3.13
N HIS A 284 0.55 -11.46 -2.98
CA HIS A 284 0.76 -12.60 -2.10
C HIS A 284 0.49 -12.20 -0.64
N TRP A 285 -0.05 -13.12 0.16
CA TRP A 285 -0.50 -12.84 1.52
C TRP A 285 0.62 -12.28 2.42
N SER A 286 1.87 -12.70 2.20
CA SER A 286 3.05 -12.22 2.94
C SER A 286 3.36 -10.76 2.64
N SER A 287 3.31 -10.37 1.36
CA SER A 287 3.51 -9.01 0.88
C SER A 287 2.40 -8.09 1.39
N GLN A 288 1.15 -8.56 1.34
CA GLN A 288 -0.01 -7.83 1.86
C GLN A 288 0.08 -7.61 3.39
N LEU A 289 0.46 -8.64 4.14
CA LEU A 289 0.68 -8.54 5.58
C LEU A 289 1.82 -7.55 5.89
N ALA A 290 2.96 -7.66 5.20
CA ALA A 290 4.10 -6.77 5.38
C ALA A 290 3.74 -5.31 5.07
N LEU A 291 3.05 -5.05 3.96
CA LEU A 291 2.57 -3.72 3.55
C LEU A 291 1.63 -3.12 4.61
N ALA A 292 0.62 -3.86 5.03
CA ALA A 292 -0.35 -3.39 6.02
C ALA A 292 0.32 -3.01 7.34
N LEU A 293 1.16 -3.90 7.88
CA LEU A 293 1.86 -3.66 9.15
C LEU A 293 2.88 -2.51 9.05
N ALA A 294 3.56 -2.36 7.90
CA ALA A 294 4.49 -1.26 7.66
C ALA A 294 3.78 0.10 7.64
N ILE A 295 2.62 0.19 6.96
CA ILE A 295 1.80 1.42 6.96
C ILE A 295 1.31 1.73 8.38
N MET A 296 0.80 0.73 9.11
CA MET A 296 0.37 0.91 10.49
C MET A 296 1.50 1.41 11.40
N LEU A 297 2.70 0.84 11.31
CA LEU A 297 3.88 1.32 12.04
C LEU A 297 4.23 2.76 11.68
N ALA A 298 4.21 3.11 10.39
CA ALA A 298 4.56 4.45 9.94
C ALA A 298 3.59 5.52 10.46
N ARG A 299 2.31 5.16 10.63
CA ARG A 299 1.32 6.05 11.25
C ARG A 299 1.50 6.19 12.76
N ALA A 300 2.11 5.22 13.42
CA ALA A 300 2.43 5.31 14.85
C ALA A 300 3.68 6.17 15.16
N LEU A 301 4.46 6.58 14.15
CA LEU A 301 5.66 7.40 14.33
C LEU A 301 5.35 8.75 15.02
N PRO A 302 6.28 9.27 15.83
CA PRO A 302 7.59 8.72 16.18
C PRO A 302 7.54 7.65 17.30
N ALA A 303 6.36 7.37 17.86
CA ALA A 303 6.16 6.49 19.00
C ALA A 303 6.15 5.00 18.60
N VAL A 304 7.27 4.53 18.04
CA VAL A 304 7.47 3.14 17.60
C VAL A 304 8.53 2.41 18.40
N PHE A 305 8.98 2.94 19.55
CA PHE A 305 10.06 2.32 20.33
C PHE A 305 9.51 1.53 21.52
N SER A 306 10.32 0.60 22.02
CA SER A 306 10.05 -0.12 23.26
C SER A 306 10.74 0.57 24.45
N PRO A 307 10.12 0.55 25.64
CA PRO A 307 10.71 1.12 26.84
C PRO A 307 12.02 0.41 27.18
N ARG A 308 13.03 1.19 27.58
CA ARG A 308 14.30 0.68 28.11
C ARG A 308 14.54 1.32 29.48
N PRO A 309 14.62 0.53 30.58
CA PRO A 309 14.52 -0.94 30.65
C PRO A 309 13.09 -1.48 30.46
N ALA A 310 12.96 -2.82 30.35
CA ALA A 310 11.67 -3.49 30.26
C ALA A 310 10.78 -3.21 31.49
N PRO A 311 9.44 -3.07 31.34
CA PRO A 311 8.55 -2.85 32.48
C PRO A 311 8.58 -4.02 33.46
N ALA A 312 8.67 -3.76 34.77
CA ALA A 312 8.75 -4.80 35.79
C ALA A 312 7.55 -5.78 35.74
N ALA A 313 6.34 -5.25 35.54
CA ALA A 313 5.11 -6.04 35.42
C ALA A 313 5.09 -7.04 34.25
N LEU A 314 5.95 -6.84 33.24
CA LEU A 314 6.06 -7.78 32.11
C LEU A 314 6.73 -9.09 32.54
N GLN A 315 7.68 -9.06 33.48
CA GLN A 315 8.38 -10.26 33.93
C GLN A 315 7.43 -11.25 34.59
N THR A 316 6.58 -10.76 35.49
CA THR A 316 5.56 -11.56 36.15
C THR A 316 4.60 -12.16 35.14
N LYS A 317 4.15 -11.37 34.15
CA LYS A 317 3.25 -11.84 33.09
C LYS A 317 3.89 -12.91 32.21
N LEU A 318 5.13 -12.72 31.74
CA LEU A 318 5.81 -13.69 30.87
C LEU A 318 6.18 -14.97 31.62
N ALA A 319 6.62 -14.87 32.88
CA ALA A 319 6.95 -16.05 33.71
C ALA A 319 5.72 -16.91 34.04
N GLN A 320 4.53 -16.30 34.13
CA GLN A 320 3.27 -16.98 34.38
C GLN A 320 2.66 -17.63 33.12
N GLN A 321 3.17 -17.33 31.91
CA GLN A 321 2.66 -17.96 30.70
C GLN A 321 3.44 -19.25 30.39
N PRO A 322 2.77 -20.37 30.13
CA PRO A 322 3.44 -21.52 29.57
C PRO A 322 4.00 -21.14 28.20
N LEU A 323 5.29 -21.43 27.97
CA LEU A 323 6.03 -21.23 26.71
C LEU A 323 5.31 -21.77 25.46
N LYS A 324 4.30 -22.65 25.66
CA LYS A 324 3.47 -23.28 24.63
C LYS A 324 2.34 -22.40 24.08
N ASN A 325 2.13 -21.17 24.56
CA ASN A 325 1.08 -20.28 24.03
C ASN A 325 1.63 -18.95 23.47
N PRO A 326 2.06 -18.93 22.19
CA PRO A 326 2.61 -17.75 21.52
C PRO A 326 1.73 -16.50 21.60
N ASP A 327 0.41 -16.65 21.47
CA ASP A 327 -0.53 -15.53 21.43
C ASP A 327 -0.62 -14.79 22.78
N ARG A 328 -0.49 -15.52 23.89
CA ARG A 328 -0.46 -14.91 25.23
C ARG A 328 0.83 -14.14 25.48
N CYS A 329 1.97 -14.64 24.99
CA CYS A 329 3.24 -13.91 25.05
C CYS A 329 3.18 -12.62 24.23
N ILE A 330 2.64 -12.69 23.01
CA ILE A 330 2.42 -11.52 22.15
C ILE A 330 1.53 -10.49 22.85
N THR A 331 0.42 -10.93 23.45
CA THR A 331 -0.51 -10.07 24.20
C THR A 331 0.17 -9.40 25.40
N ALA A 332 1.01 -10.14 26.13
CA ALA A 332 1.78 -9.57 27.23
C ALA A 332 2.75 -8.47 26.74
N ILE A 333 3.46 -8.70 25.63
CA ILE A 333 4.38 -7.72 25.04
C ILE A 333 3.61 -6.50 24.52
N ARG A 334 2.44 -6.67 23.91
CA ARG A 334 1.58 -5.56 23.45
C ARG A 334 1.08 -4.66 24.58
N SER A 335 1.00 -5.19 25.81
CA SER A 335 0.65 -4.37 26.99
C SER A 335 1.76 -3.41 27.44
N THR A 336 2.95 -3.47 26.84
CA THR A 336 4.03 -2.52 27.13
C THR A 336 3.87 -1.22 26.34
N PRO A 337 4.18 -0.05 26.92
CA PRO A 337 3.93 1.24 26.26
C PRO A 337 4.77 1.43 25.00
N TRP A 338 4.23 2.16 24.03
CA TRP A 338 4.99 2.67 22.89
C TRP A 338 5.70 3.96 23.30
N THR A 339 6.98 4.09 22.94
CA THR A 339 7.81 5.23 23.33
C THR A 339 8.35 5.95 22.11
N SER A 340 8.64 7.24 22.25
CA SER A 340 9.38 8.04 21.28
C SER A 340 10.88 7.83 21.47
N PRO A 341 11.70 8.04 20.43
CA PRO A 341 13.14 7.89 20.57
C PRO A 341 13.70 8.95 21.52
N SER A 342 14.70 8.57 22.31
CA SER A 342 15.38 9.48 23.26
C SER A 342 16.28 10.52 22.56
N SER A 343 16.56 10.35 21.26
CA SER A 343 17.39 11.23 20.45
C SER A 343 16.85 11.34 19.02
N SER A 344 17.29 12.35 18.26
CA SER A 344 16.89 12.52 16.87
C SER A 344 17.44 11.40 15.98
N ILE A 345 16.61 10.43 15.64
CA ILE A 345 16.98 9.35 14.72
C ILE A 345 16.69 9.78 13.28
N LYS A 346 17.73 9.82 12.44
CA LYS A 346 17.62 10.18 11.01
C LYS A 346 16.70 9.19 10.27
N GLY A 347 15.88 9.72 9.35
CA GLY A 347 15.03 8.91 8.46
C GLY A 347 13.78 8.30 9.11
N ILE A 348 13.37 8.77 10.30
CA ILE A 348 12.04 8.51 10.88
C ILE A 348 10.99 9.51 10.36
N LYS A 349 11.43 10.69 9.91
CA LYS A 349 10.53 11.74 9.40
C LYS A 349 10.07 11.49 7.95
N GLU A 350 10.82 10.70 7.20
CA GLU A 350 10.50 10.32 5.82
C GLU A 350 9.62 9.06 5.82
N LYS A 351 8.30 9.25 5.86
CA LYS A 351 7.34 8.14 5.95
C LYS A 351 7.47 7.13 4.81
N PRO A 352 7.57 7.51 3.52
CA PRO A 352 7.71 6.52 2.43
C PRO A 352 8.97 5.67 2.58
N LEU A 353 10.12 6.29 2.89
CA LEU A 353 11.36 5.57 3.16
C LEU A 353 11.23 4.59 4.34
N TYR A 354 10.58 5.03 5.41
CA TYR A 354 10.33 4.16 6.57
C TYR A 354 9.45 2.97 6.19
N ILE A 355 8.36 3.20 5.44
CA ILE A 355 7.43 2.14 5.01
C ILE A 355 8.17 1.14 4.12
N THR A 356 8.92 1.60 3.11
CA THR A 356 9.74 0.72 2.27
C THR A 356 10.70 -0.11 3.11
N GLN A 357 11.47 0.49 4.01
CA GLN A 357 12.38 -0.26 4.89
C GLN A 357 11.65 -1.28 5.78
N ALA A 358 10.48 -0.92 6.30
CA ALA A 358 9.67 -1.81 7.13
C ALA A 358 9.10 -2.98 6.33
N ILE A 359 8.68 -2.77 5.07
CA ILE A 359 8.23 -3.84 4.16
C ILE A 359 9.35 -4.85 3.93
N LEU A 360 10.55 -4.38 3.55
CA LEU A 360 11.71 -5.25 3.29
C LEU A 360 12.10 -6.05 4.54
N TRP A 361 12.11 -5.38 5.69
CA TRP A 361 12.41 -6.01 6.98
C TRP A 361 11.36 -7.05 7.37
N LEU A 362 10.06 -6.74 7.26
CA LEU A 362 8.98 -7.66 7.62
C LEU A 362 8.91 -8.86 6.69
N LEU A 363 9.07 -8.67 5.37
CA LEU A 363 9.06 -9.75 4.39
C LEU A 363 10.14 -10.79 4.67
N ALA A 364 11.33 -10.34 5.09
CA ALA A 364 12.42 -11.24 5.48
C ALA A 364 12.06 -12.13 6.69
N TRP A 365 11.10 -11.75 7.53
CA TRP A 365 10.64 -12.57 8.67
C TRP A 365 9.39 -13.38 8.37
N ILE A 366 8.53 -12.89 7.47
CA ILE A 366 7.20 -13.47 7.19
C ILE A 366 7.28 -14.60 6.16
N HIS A 367 8.07 -14.43 5.11
CA HIS A 367 8.09 -15.36 4.00
C HIS A 367 8.97 -16.59 4.30
N GLU A 368 8.45 -17.77 4.03
CA GLU A 368 9.13 -19.04 4.32
C GLU A 368 10.38 -19.25 3.46
N ASP A 369 10.33 -18.93 2.18
CA ASP A 369 11.50 -18.98 1.28
C ASP A 369 12.47 -17.81 1.44
N SER A 370 12.30 -16.96 2.46
CA SER A 370 13.27 -15.90 2.68
C SER A 370 14.62 -16.50 3.10
N PRO A 371 15.76 -16.00 2.59
CA PRO A 371 17.07 -16.51 2.97
C PRO A 371 17.30 -16.50 4.49
N LEU A 372 16.73 -15.50 5.18
CA LEU A 372 16.75 -15.42 6.64
C LEU A 372 15.95 -16.55 7.29
N ARG A 373 14.76 -16.87 6.78
CA ARG A 373 13.92 -17.90 7.39
C ARG A 373 14.51 -19.30 7.20
N LEU A 374 15.00 -19.60 6.01
CA LEU A 374 15.73 -20.83 5.72
C LEU A 374 16.95 -21.00 6.65
N ALA A 375 17.69 -19.93 6.90
CA ALA A 375 18.83 -19.93 7.81
C ALA A 375 18.44 -20.17 9.28
N ILE A 376 17.33 -19.57 9.75
CA ILE A 376 16.79 -19.81 11.09
C ILE A 376 16.35 -21.27 11.24
N ASP A 377 15.63 -21.80 10.25
CA ASP A 377 15.09 -23.17 10.29
C ASP A 377 16.23 -24.21 10.20
N ALA A 378 17.31 -23.90 9.48
CA ALA A 378 18.54 -24.70 9.45
C ALA A 378 19.40 -24.59 10.73
N GLY A 379 19.12 -23.61 11.59
CA GLY A 379 19.89 -23.35 12.82
C GLY A 379 21.22 -22.64 12.60
N ASP A 380 21.52 -22.18 11.38
CA ASP A 380 22.73 -21.44 11.05
C ASP A 380 22.39 -20.02 10.60
N THR A 381 22.55 -19.07 11.52
CA THR A 381 22.25 -17.65 11.28
C THR A 381 23.51 -16.77 11.33
N SER A 382 24.67 -17.39 11.28
CA SER A 382 25.98 -16.75 11.46
C SER A 382 26.23 -15.65 10.41
N ASP A 383 25.87 -15.93 9.15
CA ASP A 383 25.99 -14.98 8.03
C ASP A 383 25.10 -13.74 8.15
N TYR A 384 24.02 -13.80 8.94
CA TYR A 384 23.05 -12.71 9.08
C TYR A 384 23.37 -11.75 10.23
N LYS A 385 24.59 -11.78 10.77
CA LYS A 385 25.03 -10.93 11.87
C LYS A 385 24.82 -9.43 11.61
N ASP A 386 25.10 -8.95 10.41
CA ASP A 386 24.91 -7.55 10.04
C ASP A 386 23.45 -7.13 10.11
N PHE A 387 22.54 -8.02 9.64
CA PHE A 387 21.11 -7.79 9.69
C PHE A 387 20.60 -7.71 11.13
N PHE A 388 21.01 -8.65 11.99
CA PHE A 388 20.61 -8.61 13.40
C PHE A 388 21.19 -7.41 14.13
N THR A 389 22.46 -7.09 13.89
CA THR A 389 23.11 -5.90 14.47
C THR A 389 22.42 -4.61 14.03
N LYS A 390 21.97 -4.53 12.76
CA LYS A 390 21.18 -3.40 12.25
C LYS A 390 19.79 -3.29 12.87
N HIS A 391 19.22 -4.38 13.37
CA HIS A 391 17.86 -4.45 13.92
C HIS A 391 17.80 -4.76 15.43
N GLY A 392 18.93 -4.72 16.13
CA GLY A 392 19.00 -4.80 17.59
C GLY A 392 18.91 -6.20 18.17
N ALA A 393 19.27 -7.22 17.39
CA ALA A 393 19.37 -8.63 17.81
C ALA A 393 20.84 -9.12 17.79
N SER A 394 21.14 -10.15 18.58
CA SER A 394 22.43 -10.83 18.61
C SER A 394 22.38 -12.12 17.78
N SER A 395 23.38 -12.34 16.93
CA SER A 395 23.44 -13.42 15.94
C SER A 395 23.96 -14.77 16.44
N ASN A 396 24.24 -14.93 17.74
CA ASN A 396 25.02 -16.07 18.26
C ASN A 396 24.14 -17.06 19.06
N PRO A 397 23.70 -18.18 18.48
CA PRO A 397 22.92 -19.20 19.18
C PRO A 397 23.75 -20.14 20.08
N PHE A 398 25.08 -20.21 19.95
CA PHE A 398 25.89 -21.33 20.50
C PHE A 398 26.86 -21.06 21.66
N LEU A 399 26.80 -19.93 22.36
CA LEU A 399 27.54 -19.83 23.64
C LEU A 399 26.72 -20.46 24.77
N SER A 400 26.79 -21.79 24.85
CA SER A 400 26.51 -22.58 26.05
C SER A 400 27.71 -22.49 27.02
N HIS A 401 27.41 -22.44 28.31
CA HIS A 401 28.35 -22.62 29.42
C HIS A 401 29.60 -21.72 29.48
N SER A 402 29.47 -20.59 30.15
CA SER A 402 30.57 -20.12 31.02
C SER A 402 29.96 -19.52 32.29
N PRO A 403 30.16 -20.13 33.47
CA PRO A 403 29.80 -19.50 34.72
C PRO A 403 30.88 -18.47 35.06
N PHE A 404 30.46 -17.26 35.44
CA PHE A 404 31.28 -16.24 36.11
C PHE A 404 32.63 -15.89 35.46
N ASN A 405 32.67 -14.74 34.77
CA ASN A 405 33.90 -13.96 34.71
C ASN A 405 33.59 -12.49 35.04
N PRO A 406 33.87 -12.00 36.26
CA PRO A 406 33.52 -10.65 36.70
C PRO A 406 34.45 -9.55 36.16
N HIS A 407 35.39 -9.88 35.27
CA HIS A 407 36.35 -8.93 34.72
C HIS A 407 36.40 -8.98 33.19
N THR A 408 35.34 -8.51 32.54
CA THR A 408 35.48 -7.89 31.23
C THR A 408 34.91 -6.49 31.31
N HIS A 409 35.82 -5.52 31.31
CA HIS A 409 35.51 -4.10 31.17
C HIS A 409 34.52 -3.91 30.03
N LEU A 410 33.42 -3.21 30.35
CA LEU A 410 32.43 -2.68 29.43
C LEU A 410 33.13 -1.93 28.30
N LEU A 411 33.40 -2.60 27.19
CA LEU A 411 33.56 -1.91 25.92
C LEU A 411 32.21 -1.25 25.64
N PRO A 412 32.17 0.06 25.37
CA PRO A 412 30.93 0.70 24.95
C PRO A 412 30.45 -0.04 23.71
N SER A 413 29.26 -0.64 23.78
CA SER A 413 28.55 -1.08 22.59
C SER A 413 28.58 0.06 21.58
N PRO A 414 28.79 -0.18 20.28
CA PRO A 414 28.82 0.90 19.30
C PRO A 414 27.52 1.70 19.44
N LEU A 415 27.67 2.89 20.01
CA LEU A 415 26.65 3.91 20.07
C LEU A 415 26.22 4.15 18.61
N HIS A 416 24.91 4.01 18.36
CA HIS A 416 24.21 4.50 17.17
C HIS A 416 23.99 3.57 15.96
N SER A 417 23.60 2.31 16.15
CA SER A 417 22.58 1.76 15.23
C SER A 417 21.20 2.16 15.75
N ALA A 418 20.76 3.34 15.33
CA ALA A 418 19.42 3.83 15.65
C ALA A 418 18.38 2.98 14.90
N HIS A 419 18.03 1.81 15.46
CA HIS A 419 16.99 0.95 14.91
C HIS A 419 15.72 1.79 14.85
N LYS A 420 15.21 2.06 13.64
CA LYS A 420 14.02 2.90 13.41
C LYS A 420 12.74 2.17 13.86
N GLY A 421 12.65 1.76 15.12
CA GLY A 421 11.58 0.87 15.60
C GLY A 421 11.60 -0.55 15.01
N GLN A 422 12.54 -0.89 14.13
CA GLN A 422 12.62 -2.23 13.52
C GLN A 422 13.45 -3.16 14.40
N ASN A 423 12.81 -3.71 15.44
CA ASN A 423 13.44 -4.55 16.47
C ASN A 423 12.56 -5.76 16.88
N PRO A 424 13.11 -6.74 17.62
CA PRO A 424 12.39 -7.95 18.00
C PRO A 424 11.13 -7.73 18.85
N VAL A 425 11.13 -6.73 19.73
CA VAL A 425 9.93 -6.37 20.52
C VAL A 425 8.79 -5.99 19.59
N ASN A 426 9.08 -5.18 18.57
CA ASN A 426 8.06 -4.76 17.62
C ASN A 426 7.65 -5.88 16.66
N LEU A 427 8.56 -6.80 16.28
CA LEU A 427 8.13 -8.03 15.59
C LEU A 427 7.10 -8.79 16.42
N ALA A 428 7.28 -8.85 17.75
CA ALA A 428 6.33 -9.52 18.62
C ALA A 428 5.02 -8.74 18.76
N ARG A 429 5.07 -7.40 18.91
CA ARG A 429 3.86 -6.56 18.92
C ARG A 429 3.06 -6.67 17.62
N LEU A 430 3.75 -6.80 16.48
CA LEU A 430 3.13 -7.01 15.17
C LEU A 430 2.65 -8.45 14.95
N GLY A 431 2.90 -9.36 15.89
CA GLY A 431 2.44 -10.74 15.83
C GLY A 431 3.24 -11.64 14.87
N ILE A 432 4.46 -11.23 14.49
CA ILE A 432 5.33 -11.97 13.55
C ILE A 432 6.20 -12.99 14.29
N VAL A 433 6.70 -12.60 15.46
CA VAL A 433 7.45 -13.48 16.37
C VAL A 433 6.73 -13.53 17.72
N TYR A 434 7.11 -14.45 18.59
CA TYR A 434 6.70 -14.45 19.97
C TYR A 434 7.92 -14.48 20.88
N GLY A 435 7.83 -13.75 21.98
CA GLY A 435 8.87 -13.63 22.98
C GLY A 435 8.68 -14.57 24.15
N ASN A 436 9.77 -15.05 24.72
CA ASN A 436 9.73 -15.81 25.96
C ASN A 436 10.62 -15.20 27.07
N SER A 437 11.31 -14.10 26.78
CA SER A 437 12.38 -13.57 27.63
C SER A 437 12.37 -12.05 27.68
N LYS A 438 12.69 -11.49 28.85
CA LYS A 438 12.91 -10.05 29.03
C LYS A 438 14.09 -9.52 28.22
N ARG A 439 15.01 -10.41 27.80
CA ARG A 439 16.17 -10.04 26.99
C ARG A 439 15.78 -9.46 25.64
N MET A 440 14.55 -9.68 25.18
CA MET A 440 14.00 -9.01 23.99
C MET A 440 14.08 -7.47 24.03
N PHE A 441 14.12 -6.86 25.22
CA PHE A 441 14.24 -5.41 25.39
C PHE A 441 15.70 -4.92 25.41
N GLY A 442 16.66 -5.85 25.26
CA GLY A 442 18.10 -5.60 25.17
C GLY A 442 18.73 -6.54 24.11
N PRO A 443 19.99 -6.98 24.31
CA PRO A 443 20.60 -7.98 23.44
C PRO A 443 19.89 -9.34 23.58
N CYS A 444 19.15 -9.74 22.55
CA CYS A 444 18.40 -10.99 22.52
C CYS A 444 18.91 -11.94 21.43
N ARG A 445 18.73 -13.23 21.65
CA ARG A 445 19.11 -14.31 20.73
C ARG A 445 17.86 -14.93 20.10
N ILE A 446 17.92 -15.16 18.80
CA ILE A 446 16.88 -15.90 18.06
C ILE A 446 16.87 -17.35 18.55
N THR A 447 15.70 -17.98 18.48
CA THR A 447 15.36 -19.32 18.99
C THR A 447 15.42 -19.49 20.51
N GLN A 448 16.21 -18.68 21.21
CA GLN A 448 16.31 -18.68 22.68
C GLN A 448 15.38 -17.68 23.35
N ASP A 449 15.46 -16.40 22.99
CA ASP A 449 14.71 -15.31 23.63
C ASP A 449 13.41 -14.93 22.88
N TYR A 450 13.36 -15.27 21.59
CA TYR A 450 12.18 -15.12 20.75
C TYR A 450 12.24 -16.08 19.57
N ASN A 451 11.06 -16.48 19.12
CA ASN A 451 10.89 -17.46 18.08
C ASN A 451 9.94 -16.93 17.01
N PRO A 452 10.26 -17.13 15.72
CA PRO A 452 9.34 -16.74 14.69
C PRO A 452 8.13 -17.68 14.65
N ARG A 453 6.95 -17.16 14.30
CA ARG A 453 5.74 -17.99 14.19
C ARG A 453 5.83 -18.92 12.98
N THR A 454 5.04 -19.98 12.99
CA THR A 454 4.92 -20.91 11.85
C THR A 454 4.27 -20.21 10.65
N THR A 455 4.49 -20.70 9.42
CA THR A 455 3.81 -20.16 8.22
C THR A 455 2.29 -20.20 8.39
N ALA A 456 1.75 -21.30 8.91
CA ALA A 456 0.31 -21.45 9.14
C ALA A 456 -0.25 -20.39 10.10
N ASP A 457 0.47 -20.09 11.19
CA ASP A 457 0.08 -19.03 12.12
C ASP A 457 0.15 -17.64 11.48
N LEU A 458 1.17 -17.38 10.66
CA LEU A 458 1.33 -16.11 9.96
C LEU A 458 0.26 -15.91 8.88
N GLN A 459 -0.15 -16.97 8.17
CA GLN A 459 -1.28 -16.93 7.24
C GLN A 459 -2.60 -16.64 7.97
N LYS A 460 -2.84 -17.30 9.11
CA LYS A 460 -4.02 -17.02 9.96
C LYS A 460 -4.00 -15.57 10.44
N TRP A 461 -2.84 -15.06 10.82
CA TRP A 461 -2.67 -13.66 11.20
C TRP A 461 -2.90 -12.71 10.02
N ALA A 462 -2.38 -13.01 8.83
CA ALA A 462 -2.60 -12.25 7.61
C ALA A 462 -4.09 -12.14 7.27
N ASN A 463 -4.83 -13.25 7.37
CA ASN A 463 -6.28 -13.27 7.19
C ASN A 463 -6.99 -12.43 8.25
N THR A 464 -6.55 -12.48 9.51
CA THR A 464 -7.12 -11.66 10.59
C THR A 464 -6.92 -10.17 10.32
N VAL A 465 -5.71 -9.76 9.90
CA VAL A 465 -5.38 -8.38 9.53
C VAL A 465 -6.23 -7.93 8.33
N LYS A 466 -6.27 -8.72 7.26
CA LYS A 466 -7.06 -8.42 6.05
C LYS A 466 -8.54 -8.23 6.37
N THR A 467 -9.15 -9.18 7.08
CA THR A 467 -10.57 -9.11 7.47
C THR A 467 -10.85 -7.92 8.39
N SER A 468 -9.94 -7.62 9.33
CA SER A 468 -10.11 -6.47 10.22
C SER A 468 -10.04 -5.14 9.45
N LEU A 469 -9.14 -5.01 8.48
CA LEU A 469 -9.03 -3.80 7.66
C LEU A 469 -10.23 -3.61 6.72
N ALA A 470 -10.85 -4.69 6.25
CA ALA A 470 -12.04 -4.64 5.41
C ALA A 470 -13.35 -4.40 6.19
N ASN A 471 -13.39 -4.71 7.49
CA ASN A 471 -14.60 -4.63 8.31
C ASN A 471 -14.85 -3.19 8.83
N LEU A 472 -15.26 -2.29 7.94
CA LEU A 472 -15.54 -0.90 8.28
C LEU A 472 -16.87 -0.72 9.05
N PRO A 473 -16.98 0.31 9.92
CA PRO A 473 -15.96 1.32 10.22
C PRO A 473 -15.01 0.94 11.38
N ASP A 474 -15.35 -0.06 12.19
CA ASP A 474 -14.66 -0.34 13.46
C ASP A 474 -13.45 -1.25 13.35
N GLY A 475 -13.38 -2.10 12.33
CA GLY A 475 -12.36 -3.13 12.17
C GLY A 475 -10.92 -2.59 12.18
N PRO A 476 -10.57 -1.56 11.39
CA PRO A 476 -9.23 -0.96 11.42
C PRO A 476 -8.87 -0.38 12.80
N PHE A 477 -9.84 0.24 13.48
CA PHE A 477 -9.65 0.79 14.82
C PHE A 477 -9.44 -0.30 15.87
N ASN A 478 -10.20 -1.39 15.79
CA ASN A 478 -10.05 -2.56 16.66
C ASN A 478 -8.70 -3.25 16.44
N LEU A 479 -8.24 -3.35 15.18
CA LEU A 479 -6.91 -3.87 14.87
C LEU A 479 -5.80 -2.98 15.45
N ALA A 480 -5.93 -1.66 15.32
CA ALA A 480 -5.00 -0.72 15.91
C ALA A 480 -4.99 -0.82 17.45
N THR A 481 -6.16 -0.99 18.07
CA THR A 481 -6.29 -1.23 19.51
C THR A 481 -5.59 -2.53 19.92
N HIS A 482 -5.74 -3.59 19.12
CA HIS A 482 -5.11 -4.87 19.37
C HIS A 482 -3.57 -4.83 19.26
N ILE A 483 -3.02 -4.10 18.29
CA ILE A 483 -1.57 -4.02 18.05
C ILE A 483 -0.90 -2.96 18.94
N PHE A 484 -1.48 -1.77 19.02
CA PHE A 484 -0.88 -0.60 19.65
C PHE A 484 -1.38 -0.34 21.08
N GLY A 485 -2.49 -0.96 21.48
CA GLY A 485 -3.19 -0.69 22.73
C GLY A 485 -4.12 0.53 22.63
N ASP A 486 -5.06 0.57 23.57
CA ASP A 486 -6.17 1.54 23.63
C ASP A 486 -5.72 2.99 23.50
N GLN A 487 -4.72 3.40 24.29
CA GLN A 487 -4.26 4.79 24.33
C GLN A 487 -3.71 5.26 22.98
N LYS A 488 -2.88 4.44 22.32
CA LYS A 488 -2.28 4.80 21.04
C LYS A 488 -3.29 4.72 19.90
N ALA A 489 -4.25 3.80 19.96
CA ALA A 489 -5.35 3.74 19.00
C ALA A 489 -6.24 5.00 19.05
N LEU A 490 -6.56 5.49 20.26
CA LEU A 490 -7.27 6.76 20.44
C LEU A 490 -6.48 7.95 19.88
N GLN A 491 -5.17 8.01 20.14
CA GLN A 491 -4.32 9.05 19.56
C GLN A 491 -4.34 9.00 18.02
N LEU A 492 -4.21 7.82 17.42
CA LEU A 492 -4.25 7.64 15.97
C LEU A 492 -5.60 8.06 15.36
N ARG A 493 -6.70 7.87 16.09
CA ARG A 493 -8.03 8.39 15.72
C ARG A 493 -8.04 9.91 15.71
N ASP A 494 -7.52 10.54 16.75
CA ASP A 494 -7.49 12.00 16.86
C ASP A 494 -6.58 12.63 15.78
N GLU A 495 -5.56 11.88 15.33
CA GLU A 495 -4.72 12.20 14.16
C GLU A 495 -5.42 11.95 12.81
N GLY A 496 -6.68 11.53 12.80
CA GLY A 496 -7.50 11.38 11.60
C GLY A 496 -7.30 10.09 10.80
N ASN A 497 -6.71 9.05 11.40
CA ASN A 497 -6.51 7.74 10.74
C ASN A 497 -7.79 6.88 10.66
N PHE A 498 -8.87 7.28 11.37
CA PHE A 498 -10.14 6.57 11.41
C PHE A 498 -11.30 7.56 11.32
N GLN A 499 -12.35 7.18 10.60
CA GLN A 499 -13.57 7.93 10.36
C GLN A 499 -14.77 7.03 10.65
N GLY A 500 -15.81 7.60 11.26
CA GLY A 500 -17.07 6.88 11.49
C GLY A 500 -17.02 5.75 12.52
N VAL A 501 -15.97 5.66 13.36
CA VAL A 501 -15.88 4.66 14.43
C VAL A 501 -17.11 4.76 15.34
N VAL A 502 -17.79 3.64 15.56
CA VAL A 502 -19.05 3.58 16.29
C VAL A 502 -18.85 4.04 17.73
N GLN A 503 -19.75 4.90 18.23
CA GLN A 503 -19.64 5.48 19.58
C GLN A 503 -19.52 4.43 20.69
N ARG A 504 -20.19 3.28 20.56
CA ARG A 504 -20.11 2.20 21.54
C ARG A 504 -18.67 1.68 21.67
N THR A 505 -17.99 1.44 20.55
CA THR A 505 -16.60 1.00 20.49
C THR A 505 -15.69 2.04 21.13
N LEU A 506 -15.89 3.33 20.80
CA LEU A 506 -15.14 4.43 21.40
C LEU A 506 -15.32 4.53 22.92
N ARG A 507 -16.57 4.40 23.42
CA ARG A 507 -16.85 4.45 24.86
C ARG A 507 -16.18 3.30 25.61
N ALA A 508 -16.19 2.09 25.04
CA ALA A 508 -15.55 0.92 25.64
C ALA A 508 -14.03 1.11 25.79
N VAL A 509 -13.36 1.57 24.72
CA VAL A 509 -11.92 1.82 24.72
C VAL A 509 -11.56 3.00 25.63
N THR A 510 -12.33 4.09 25.61
CA THR A 510 -12.10 5.24 26.49
C THR A 510 -12.25 4.86 27.97
N ALA A 511 -13.27 4.07 28.32
CA ALA A 511 -13.46 3.59 29.69
C ALA A 511 -12.36 2.63 30.16
N SER A 512 -11.71 1.91 29.24
CA SER A 512 -10.54 1.08 29.54
C SER A 512 -9.31 1.94 29.89
N VAL A 513 -9.07 3.02 29.12
CA VAL A 513 -7.99 3.98 29.40
C VAL A 513 -8.22 4.74 30.70
N SER A 514 -9.46 5.17 30.98
CA SER A 514 -9.80 5.83 32.25
C SER A 514 -9.54 4.92 33.46
N ARG A 515 -9.88 3.62 33.38
CA ARG A 515 -9.64 2.66 34.47
C ARG A 515 -8.16 2.41 34.75
N THR A 516 -7.34 2.33 33.69
CA THR A 516 -5.90 2.11 33.81
C THR A 516 -5.17 3.34 34.35
N THR A 517 -5.60 4.55 34.01
CA THR A 517 -5.05 5.81 34.54
C THR A 517 -5.47 6.07 36.00
N SER A 518 -6.71 5.77 36.38
CA SER A 518 -7.17 5.91 37.78
C SER A 518 -6.50 4.92 38.74
N ALA A 519 -6.13 3.72 38.28
CA ALA A 519 -5.39 2.75 39.10
C ALA A 519 -3.95 3.21 39.38
N ALA A 520 -3.30 3.90 38.45
CA ALA A 520 -1.95 4.45 38.64
C ALA A 520 -1.91 5.64 39.61
N SER A 521 -3.03 6.37 39.77
CA SER A 521 -3.11 7.54 40.64
C SER A 521 -3.58 7.25 42.08
N SER A 522 -3.98 6.00 42.39
CA SER A 522 -4.54 5.62 43.70
C SER A 522 -3.51 5.11 44.72
N SER A 523 -2.22 5.00 44.35
CA SER A 523 -1.16 4.51 45.25
C SER A 523 -0.30 5.65 45.80
N LYS A 524 -0.94 6.59 46.53
CA LYS A 524 -0.27 7.54 47.44
C LYS A 524 -1.30 8.08 48.45
N ARG A 525 -1.64 7.26 49.44
CA ARG A 525 -2.01 7.76 50.77
C ARG A 525 -1.12 7.05 51.77
N THR A 526 -0.07 7.76 52.13
CA THR A 526 0.77 7.54 53.29
C THR A 526 -0.12 7.48 54.52
N ILE A 527 -0.10 6.32 55.17
CA ILE A 527 -0.31 6.18 56.62
C ILE A 527 0.85 6.94 57.27
N ASP A 528 0.54 7.91 58.12
CA ASP A 528 1.28 8.34 59.31
C ASP A 528 0.70 9.69 59.77
N ASP A 529 -0.11 9.68 60.84
CA ASP A 529 0.18 10.52 62.02
C ASP A 529 -0.74 10.15 63.21
N LEU A 530 -0.13 9.69 64.29
CA LEU A 530 -0.70 9.52 65.63
C LEU A 530 0.25 10.22 66.62
N SER A 531 -0.16 11.38 67.15
CA SER A 531 0.09 11.86 68.53
C SER A 531 -0.50 13.28 68.64
N ASP A 532 -1.58 13.54 69.40
CA ASP A 532 -1.75 13.63 70.85
C ASP A 532 -1.64 15.09 71.34
N SER A 533 -2.77 15.68 71.77
CA SER A 533 -2.90 16.65 72.89
C SER A 533 -4.26 17.39 72.86
N ASP A 534 -4.92 17.36 74.02
CA ASP A 534 -6.26 17.82 74.37
C ASP A 534 -6.53 19.32 74.22
N SER A 535 -7.80 19.68 73.95
CA SER A 535 -8.55 20.70 74.71
C SER A 535 -10.04 20.76 74.32
N ASP A 536 -10.87 20.49 75.32
CA ASP A 536 -12.20 21.06 75.64
C ASP A 536 -13.37 21.04 74.63
N SER A 537 -14.41 20.32 75.08
CA SER A 537 -15.81 20.26 74.59
C SER A 537 -16.60 21.56 74.88
N PRO A 538 -17.95 21.67 74.65
CA PRO A 538 -18.90 20.94 73.77
C PRO A 538 -19.87 21.88 73.01
N SER A 539 -20.48 21.43 71.89
CA SER A 539 -21.89 21.81 71.59
C SER A 539 -22.53 20.98 70.47
N HIS A 540 -23.43 20.09 70.88
CA HIS A 540 -24.78 19.84 70.36
C HIS A 540 -25.14 19.97 68.86
N LEU A 541 -25.72 18.86 68.37
CA LEU A 541 -26.93 18.74 67.52
C LEU A 541 -26.80 18.67 65.97
N PRO A 542 -27.75 17.99 65.28
CA PRO A 542 -27.48 16.85 64.40
C PRO A 542 -27.90 17.08 62.92
N PRO A 543 -27.84 16.09 62.00
CA PRO A 543 -27.90 16.35 60.56
C PRO A 543 -29.34 16.34 60.01
N PRO A 544 -29.65 17.05 58.91
CA PRO A 544 -30.92 16.85 58.22
C PRO A 544 -30.77 15.85 57.07
N ASN A 545 -31.61 14.83 57.19
CA ASN A 545 -31.97 13.83 56.20
C ASN A 545 -32.71 14.42 54.98
N ARG A 546 -32.58 13.72 53.84
CA ARG A 546 -33.59 13.45 52.78
C ARG A 546 -34.55 14.55 52.30
N ARG A 547 -34.58 14.72 50.96
CA ARG A 547 -35.79 14.77 50.11
C ARG A 547 -35.38 14.54 48.64
N ARG A 548 -35.52 13.34 48.09
CA ARG A 548 -36.60 12.82 47.20
C ARG A 548 -37.60 13.83 46.58
N ARG A 549 -37.75 13.67 45.25
CA ARG A 549 -38.78 14.14 44.27
C ARG A 549 -38.60 15.60 43.84
N ALA A 550 -38.69 15.93 42.54
CA ALA A 550 -39.60 15.43 41.51
C ALA A 550 -38.93 14.76 40.30
#